data_AF-A0A835Z7B9-F1
#
_entry.id   AF-A0A835Z7B9-F1
#
_cell.length_a   1.000
_cell.length_b   1.000
_cell.length_c   1.000
_cell.angle_alpha   90.00
_cell.angle_beta   90.00
_cell.angle_gamma   90.00
#
_symmetry.space_group_name_H-M   'P 1'
#
loop_
_entity.id
_entity.type
_entity.pdbx_description
1 polymer ?
#
loop_
_entity_poly.entity_id
_entity_poly.type
_entity_poly.pdbx_seq_one_letter_code
_entity_poly.pdbx_strand_id
1 'polypeptide(L)'
;MLGVTRAFGDISFKTYPPPAGGHLWGPNQHLIARPETTKVEVLPQDSFLILACDGIWDVMTSQQAVDFVQRRMLSHCDVQRASRELARKAVDLYSNDNCSCIVVCLNQLDRASAPPTVPPSPAMRAARSVNFF
;
A
#
# COMPACT_ATOMS: atom_id res chain seq x y z
N MET A 1 19.20 10.16 11.65
CA MET A 1 18.92 8.71 11.76
C MET A 1 18.10 8.33 10.55
N LEU A 2 18.45 7.28 9.79
CA LEU A 2 17.61 6.80 8.69
C LEU A 2 16.48 5.94 9.26
N GLY A 3 15.24 6.26 8.93
CA GLY A 3 14.04 5.49 9.32
C GLY A 3 13.76 4.28 8.43
N VAL A 4 14.62 4.00 7.44
CA VAL A 4 14.42 2.95 6.44
C VAL A 4 15.68 2.11 6.25
N THR A 5 15.49 0.83 5.90
CA THR A 5 16.58 -0.10 5.55
C THR A 5 16.74 -0.27 4.04
N ARG A 6 15.80 0.27 3.26
CA ARG A 6 15.82 0.25 1.80
C ARG A 6 15.43 1.59 1.22
N ALA A 7 16.23 2.11 0.30
CA ALA A 7 15.90 3.31 -0.48
C ALA A 7 16.76 3.38 -1.76
N PHE A 8 16.27 4.11 -2.76
CA PHE A 8 17.12 4.63 -3.83
C PHE A 8 17.90 5.86 -3.33
N GLY A 9 19.01 6.24 -3.97
CA GLY A 9 19.82 7.38 -3.51
C GLY A 9 20.70 7.06 -2.29
N ASP A 10 20.91 8.02 -1.39
CA ASP A 10 21.66 7.86 -0.13
C ASP A 10 23.01 7.14 -0.29
N ILE A 11 23.80 7.59 -1.26
CA ILE A 11 25.04 6.91 -1.68
C ILE A 11 26.04 6.75 -0.53
N SER A 12 26.06 7.67 0.43
CA SER A 12 26.93 7.61 1.62
C SER A 12 26.68 6.38 2.49
N PHE A 13 25.51 5.73 2.36
CA PHE A 13 25.12 4.52 3.09
C PHE A 13 25.20 3.25 2.23
N LYS A 14 25.85 3.34 1.06
CA LYS A 14 26.00 2.26 0.09
C LYS A 14 27.47 2.09 -0.26
N THR A 15 27.91 0.84 -0.38
CA THR A 15 29.25 0.53 -0.86
C THR A 15 29.28 0.71 -2.38
N TYR A 16 30.07 1.68 -2.86
CA TYR A 16 30.29 1.92 -4.28
C TYR A 16 31.79 2.07 -4.60
N PRO A 17 32.33 1.41 -5.64
CA PRO A 17 31.66 0.40 -6.47
C PRO A 17 31.29 -0.85 -5.65
N PRO A 18 30.25 -1.61 -6.04
CA PRO A 18 29.86 -2.81 -5.32
C PRO A 18 31.03 -3.82 -5.28
N PRO A 19 31.18 -4.61 -4.20
CA PRO A 19 32.23 -5.61 -4.10
C PRO A 19 32.22 -6.56 -5.30
N ALA A 20 33.41 -6.98 -5.73
CA ALA A 20 33.55 -7.97 -6.79
C ALA A 20 32.79 -9.26 -6.39
N GLY A 21 31.75 -9.61 -7.16
CA GLY A 21 30.87 -10.75 -6.87
C GLY A 21 29.41 -10.40 -6.56
N GLY A 22 29.03 -9.11 -6.56
CA GLY A 22 27.62 -8.70 -6.48
C GLY A 22 26.94 -8.99 -5.14
N HIS A 23 27.69 -9.40 -4.13
CA HIS A 23 27.17 -9.59 -2.78
C HIS A 23 26.91 -8.23 -2.13
N LEU A 24 25.71 -8.07 -1.57
CA LEU A 24 25.25 -6.84 -0.90
C LEU A 24 25.79 -6.73 0.54
N TRP A 25 26.98 -7.24 0.80
CA TRP A 25 27.58 -7.26 2.14
C TRP A 25 28.93 -6.59 2.06
N GLY A 26 29.02 -5.40 2.66
CA GLY A 26 30.23 -4.59 2.74
C GLY A 26 30.19 -3.76 4.01
N PRO A 27 31.35 -3.26 4.49
CA PRO A 27 31.43 -2.56 5.78
C PRO A 27 30.52 -1.32 5.88
N ASN A 28 30.14 -0.72 4.74
CA ASN A 28 29.25 0.45 4.67
C ASN A 28 27.92 0.16 3.95
N GLN A 29 27.47 -1.10 3.90
CA GLN A 29 26.23 -1.50 3.21
C GLN A 29 25.04 -1.56 4.18
N HIS A 30 24.66 -0.42 4.75
CA HIS A 30 23.53 -0.33 5.71
C HIS A 30 22.17 -0.13 5.04
N LEU A 31 22.18 0.25 3.76
CA LEU A 31 20.99 0.58 2.98
C LEU A 31 21.02 -0.14 1.63
N ILE A 32 19.95 -0.83 1.24
CA ILE A 32 19.87 -1.52 -0.07
C ILE A 32 18.83 -0.85 -0.99
N ALA A 33 19.10 -0.84 -2.30
CA ALA A 33 18.15 -0.32 -3.30
C ALA A 33 17.21 -1.41 -3.86
N ARG A 34 17.39 -2.67 -3.46
CA ARG A 34 16.65 -3.81 -4.02
C ARG A 34 15.21 -3.82 -3.47
N PRO A 35 14.18 -3.74 -4.33
CA PRO A 35 12.80 -3.79 -3.87
C PRO A 35 12.42 -5.19 -3.39
N GLU A 36 11.35 -5.25 -2.60
CA GLU A 36 10.59 -6.47 -2.38
C GLU A 36 9.48 -6.56 -3.42
N THR A 37 9.29 -7.74 -3.99
CA THR A 37 8.32 -7.94 -5.08
C THR A 37 7.39 -9.07 -4.73
N THR A 38 6.09 -8.78 -4.70
CA THR A 38 5.03 -9.76 -4.49
C THR A 38 4.07 -9.70 -5.67
N LYS A 39 3.56 -10.87 -6.08
CA LYS A 39 2.50 -10.98 -7.08
C LYS A 39 1.24 -11.45 -6.38
N VAL A 40 0.15 -10.74 -6.59
CA VAL A 40 -1.17 -11.11 -6.08
C VAL A 40 -2.14 -11.13 -7.25
N GLU A 41 -2.86 -12.23 -7.37
CA GLU A 41 -3.97 -12.33 -8.31
C GLU A 41 -5.13 -11.46 -7.83
N VAL A 42 -5.63 -10.62 -8.72
CA VAL A 42 -6.81 -9.78 -8.48
C VAL A 42 -8.04 -10.64 -8.66
N LEU A 43 -8.77 -10.88 -7.58
CA LEU A 43 -9.95 -11.75 -7.55
C LEU A 43 -11.23 -10.92 -7.65
N PRO A 44 -12.36 -11.43 -8.17
CA PRO A 44 -13.62 -10.67 -8.39
C PRO A 44 -14.21 -9.89 -7.21
N GLN A 45 -13.76 -10.17 -5.98
CA GLN A 45 -14.14 -9.43 -4.77
C GLN A 45 -13.25 -8.20 -4.48
N ASP A 46 -12.12 -8.05 -5.18
CA ASP A 46 -11.14 -7.00 -4.93
C ASP A 46 -11.62 -5.68 -5.55
N SER A 47 -12.14 -4.79 -4.71
CA SER A 47 -12.82 -3.58 -5.18
C SER A 47 -11.86 -2.45 -5.58
N PHE A 48 -10.81 -2.22 -4.79
CA PHE A 48 -9.84 -1.15 -5.00
C PHE A 48 -8.51 -1.46 -4.31
N LEU A 49 -7.46 -0.74 -4.73
CA LEU A 49 -6.12 -0.75 -4.13
C LEU A 49 -5.80 0.64 -3.57
N ILE A 50 -5.21 0.70 -2.38
CA ILE A 50 -4.64 1.92 -1.78
C ILE A 50 -3.12 1.78 -1.76
N LEU A 51 -2.42 2.78 -2.31
CA LEU A 51 -0.98 2.99 -2.13
C LEU A 51 -0.80 4.30 -1.38
N ALA A 52 0.00 4.34 -0.33
CA ALA A 52 0.28 5.58 0.41
C ALA A 52 1.64 5.53 1.10
N CYS A 53 2.15 6.71 1.48
CA CYS A 53 3.34 6.85 2.33
C CYS A 53 3.01 6.64 3.82
N ASP A 54 4.08 6.52 4.62
CA ASP A 54 4.07 6.44 6.08
C ASP A 54 3.21 7.52 6.75
N GLY A 55 3.21 8.77 6.23
CA GLY A 55 2.35 9.83 6.76
C GLY A 55 0.85 9.46 6.88
N ILE A 56 0.35 8.51 6.08
CA ILE A 56 -1.00 7.94 6.24
C ILE A 56 -1.00 6.78 7.24
N TRP A 57 -0.05 5.85 7.10
CA TRP A 57 0.00 4.60 7.85
C TRP A 57 0.41 4.76 9.31
N ASP A 58 1.11 5.84 9.66
CA ASP A 58 1.50 6.18 11.02
C ASP A 58 0.29 6.53 11.91
N VAL A 59 -0.81 6.98 11.30
CA VAL A 59 -2.02 7.45 12.01
C VAL A 59 -3.27 6.63 11.68
N MET A 60 -3.19 5.71 10.72
CA MET A 60 -4.31 4.87 10.30
C MET A 60 -3.85 3.44 10.00
N THR A 61 -4.60 2.46 10.49
CA THR A 61 -4.39 1.05 10.09
C THR A 61 -4.89 0.82 8.66
N SER A 62 -4.39 -0.23 8.00
CA SER A 62 -4.84 -0.62 6.65
C SER A 62 -6.36 -0.78 6.59
N GLN A 63 -6.98 -1.40 7.60
CA GLN A 63 -8.44 -1.59 7.64
C GLN A 63 -9.18 -0.26 7.83
N GLN A 64 -8.70 0.64 8.68
CA GLN A 64 -9.31 1.97 8.85
C GLN A 64 -9.30 2.77 7.55
N ALA A 65 -8.21 2.71 6.77
CA ALA A 65 -8.12 3.36 5.48
C ALA A 65 -9.08 2.75 4.46
N VAL A 66 -9.17 1.41 4.39
CA VAL A 66 -10.12 0.69 3.53
C VAL A 66 -11.56 1.07 3.86
N ASP A 67 -11.96 1.00 5.13
CA ASP A 67 -13.32 1.33 5.57
C ASP A 67 -13.67 2.80 5.30
N PHE A 68 -12.69 3.69 5.42
CA PHE A 68 -12.87 5.10 5.10
C PHE A 68 -13.11 5.30 3.60
N VAL A 69 -12.22 4.80 2.75
CA VAL A 69 -12.35 4.92 1.29
C VAL A 69 -13.63 4.27 0.80
N GLN A 70 -13.97 3.08 1.30
CA GLN A 70 -15.21 2.39 0.93
C GLN A 70 -16.45 3.24 1.26
N ARG A 71 -16.51 3.86 2.45
CA ARG A 71 -17.62 4.75 2.81
C ARG A 71 -17.69 6.00 1.92
N ARG A 72 -16.55 6.59 1.55
CA ARG A 72 -16.51 7.74 0.63
C ARG A 72 -16.96 7.36 -0.78
N MET A 73 -16.47 6.23 -1.29
CA MET A 73 -16.89 5.69 -2.59
C MET A 73 -18.39 5.40 -2.64
N LEU A 74 -18.97 4.82 -1.58
CA LEU A 74 -20.42 4.60 -1.49
C LEU A 74 -21.22 5.91 -1.40
N SER A 75 -20.63 6.98 -0.88
CA SER A 75 -21.31 8.27 -0.70
C SER A 75 -21.38 9.11 -1.98
N HIS A 76 -20.35 9.08 -2.83
CA HIS A 76 -20.26 10.01 -3.96
C HIS A 76 -19.63 9.42 -5.23
N CYS A 77 -19.22 8.15 -5.25
CA CYS A 77 -18.69 7.44 -6.43
C CYS A 77 -17.55 8.18 -7.16
N ASP A 78 -16.69 8.90 -6.42
CA ASP A 78 -15.59 9.71 -6.97
C ASP A 78 -14.28 9.33 -6.29
N VAL A 79 -13.41 8.62 -7.02
CA VAL A 79 -12.16 8.09 -6.48
C VAL A 79 -11.13 9.18 -6.20
N GLN A 80 -11.08 10.23 -7.02
CA GLN A 80 -10.19 11.37 -6.83
C GLN A 80 -10.58 12.17 -5.59
N ARG A 81 -11.89 12.30 -5.33
CA ARG A 81 -12.37 12.90 -4.09
C ARG A 81 -12.07 12.00 -2.88
N ALA A 82 -12.32 10.69 -2.98
CA ALA A 82 -12.07 9.76 -1.89
C ALA A 82 -10.58 9.72 -1.49
N SER A 83 -9.65 9.73 -2.45
CA SER A 83 -8.21 9.77 -2.17
C SER A 83 -7.80 11.08 -1.48
N ARG A 84 -8.31 12.22 -1.95
CA ARG A 84 -8.05 13.54 -1.31
C ARG A 84 -8.60 13.58 0.11
N GLU A 85 -9.78 13.03 0.34
CA GLU A 85 -10.38 12.94 1.68
C GLU A 85 -9.59 11.99 2.59
N LEU A 86 -9.00 10.91 2.07
CA LEU A 86 -8.13 10.02 2.84
C LEU A 86 -6.85 10.75 3.29
N ALA A 87 -6.19 11.47 2.38
CA ALA A 87 -5.01 12.26 2.73
C ALA A 87 -5.31 13.34 3.79
N ARG A 88 -6.44 14.05 3.63
CA ARG A 88 -6.91 15.02 4.64
C ARG A 88 -7.22 14.35 5.98
N LYS A 89 -7.81 13.16 5.96
CA LYS A 89 -8.13 12.43 7.18
C LYS A 89 -6.89 12.11 8.01
N ALA A 90 -5.77 11.79 7.38
CA ALA A 90 -4.50 11.59 8.09
C ALA A 90 -3.98 12.88 8.73
N VAL A 91 -4.08 14.02 8.03
CA VAL A 91 -3.75 15.34 8.60
C VAL A 91 -4.65 15.67 9.80
N ASP A 92 -5.96 15.40 9.70
CA ASP A 92 -6.92 15.60 10.80
C ASP A 92 -6.64 14.67 12.00
N LEU A 93 -5.93 13.56 11.76
CA LEU A 93 -5.44 12.64 12.80
C LEU A 93 -4.03 13.01 13.30
N TYR A 94 -3.59 14.24 13.02
CA TYR A 94 -2.31 14.81 13.48
C TYR A 94 -1.07 14.14 12.90
N SER A 95 -1.15 13.65 11.65
CA SER A 95 0.06 13.29 10.91
C SER A 95 0.96 14.52 10.75
N ASN A 96 2.24 14.37 11.09
CA ASN A 96 3.27 15.43 10.98
C ASN A 96 4.18 15.24 9.76
N ASP A 97 3.81 14.35 8.84
CA ASP A 97 4.57 14.06 7.62
C ASP A 97 3.78 14.44 6.36
N ASN A 98 4.43 14.35 5.20
CA ASN A 98 3.80 14.43 3.90
C ASN A 98 2.79 13.29 3.74
N CYS A 99 1.54 13.65 3.46
CA CYS A 99 0.43 12.71 3.31
C CYS A 99 0.06 12.56 1.83
N SER A 100 0.54 11.50 1.18
CA SER A 100 0.29 11.19 -0.23
C SER A 100 -0.34 9.80 -0.38
N CYS A 101 -1.35 9.68 -1.23
CA CYS A 101 -1.97 8.40 -1.56
C CYS A 101 -2.50 8.33 -3.00
N ILE A 102 -2.61 7.10 -3.50
CA ILE A 102 -3.22 6.74 -4.77
C ILE A 102 -4.28 5.68 -4.47
N VAL A 103 -5.49 5.87 -5.00
CA VAL A 103 -6.57 4.88 -4.93
C VAL A 103 -6.89 4.44 -6.35
N VAL A 104 -6.83 3.13 -6.60
CA VAL A 104 -7.11 2.52 -7.91
C VAL A 104 -8.36 1.67 -7.79
N CYS A 105 -9.43 2.03 -8.50
CA CYS A 105 -10.60 1.17 -8.63
C CYS A 105 -10.29 0.04 -9.61
N LEU A 106 -10.44 -1.21 -9.18
CA LEU A 106 -10.11 -2.37 -9.99
C LEU A 106 -11.23 -2.76 -10.97
N ASN A 107 -12.33 -1.99 -10.96
CA ASN A 107 -13.49 -2.07 -11.86
C ASN A 107 -13.84 -3.50 -12.27
N GLN A 108 -13.97 -4.38 -11.28
CA GLN A 108 -14.42 -5.75 -11.50
C GLN A 108 -15.92 -5.77 -11.72
N LEU A 109 -16.32 -5.17 -12.82
CA LEU A 109 -17.62 -5.33 -13.42
C LEU A 109 -17.53 -6.53 -14.35
N ASP A 110 -17.90 -7.68 -13.81
CA ASP A 110 -18.67 -8.68 -14.56
C ASP A 110 -19.59 -9.40 -13.58
N ARG A 111 -20.71 -8.72 -13.28
CA ARG A 111 -21.85 -9.32 -12.56
C ARG A 111 -22.70 -10.22 -13.46
N ALA A 112 -22.19 -10.65 -14.61
CA ALA A 112 -22.96 -11.33 -15.64
C ALA A 112 -22.20 -12.46 -16.36
N SER A 113 -21.58 -13.40 -15.63
CA SER A 113 -21.57 -14.83 -16.02
C SER A 113 -20.78 -15.70 -15.03
N ALA A 114 -21.42 -16.16 -13.96
CA ALA A 114 -21.34 -17.53 -13.41
C ALA A 114 -21.74 -17.54 -11.91
N PRO A 115 -22.54 -18.52 -11.45
CA PRO A 115 -22.83 -18.68 -10.04
C PRO A 115 -21.57 -19.12 -9.26
N PRO A 116 -21.40 -18.68 -8.00
CA PRO A 116 -20.29 -19.12 -7.16
C PRO A 116 -20.49 -20.60 -6.77
N THR A 117 -19.58 -21.49 -7.20
CA THR A 117 -19.53 -22.88 -6.74
C THR A 117 -18.74 -23.05 -5.44
N VAL A 118 -18.24 -21.97 -4.84
CA VAL A 118 -17.56 -22.01 -3.55
C VAL A 118 -18.51 -21.42 -2.50
N PRO A 119 -19.01 -22.21 -1.53
CA PRO A 119 -19.79 -21.65 -0.44
C PRO A 119 -18.92 -20.65 0.32
N PRO A 120 -19.44 -19.45 0.67
CA PRO A 120 -18.68 -18.48 1.45
C PRO A 120 -18.36 -19.12 2.80
N SER A 121 -17.07 -19.32 3.08
CA SER A 121 -16.66 -19.68 4.43
C SER A 121 -17.02 -18.52 5.37
N PRO A 122 -17.53 -18.78 6.57
CA PRO A 122 -17.98 -17.73 7.50
C PRO A 122 -16.81 -16.99 8.18
N ALA A 123 -15.60 -17.04 7.62
CA ALA A 123 -14.45 -16.32 8.13
C ALA A 123 -14.48 -14.87 7.59
N MET A 124 -15.15 -14.00 8.35
CA MET A 124 -14.86 -12.56 8.52
C MET A 124 -14.23 -11.84 7.31
N ARG A 125 -15.02 -11.00 6.64
CA ARG A 125 -14.61 -10.06 5.57
C ARG A 125 -13.38 -9.24 6.00
N ALA A 126 -12.18 -9.75 5.76
CA ALA A 126 -10.93 -9.05 5.97
C ALA A 126 -10.49 -8.45 4.64
N ALA A 127 -10.05 -7.19 4.65
CA ALA A 127 -9.29 -6.67 3.52
C ALA A 127 -8.05 -7.58 3.32
N ARG A 128 -7.78 -8.00 2.09
CA ARG A 128 -6.49 -8.62 1.76
C ARG A 128 -5.44 -7.51 1.77
N SER A 129 -4.92 -7.22 2.96
CA SER A 129 -3.81 -6.29 3.12
C SER A 129 -2.52 -7.03 2.80
N VAL A 130 -1.78 -6.54 1.81
CA VAL A 130 -0.38 -6.93 1.62
C VAL A 130 0.43 -5.80 2.22
N ASN A 131 0.82 -5.97 3.47
CA ASN A 131 1.68 -5.00 4.15
C ASN A 131 3.12 -5.31 3.74
N PHE A 132 3.78 -4.33 3.14
CA PHE A 132 5.18 -4.45 2.77
C PHE A 132 6.12 -3.94 3.87
N PHE A 133 5.57 -3.32 4.93
CA PHE A 133 6.24 -2.78 6.11
C PHE A 133 5.27 -2.79 7.29
#